data_AF-A0A0Q1IGL7-F1
#
_entry.id   AF-A0A0Q1IGL7-F1
#
_cell.length_a   1.000
_cell.length_b   1.000
_cell.length_c   1.000
_cell.angle_alpha   90.00
_cell.angle_beta   90.00
_cell.angle_gamma   90.00
#
_symmetry.space_group_name_H-M   'P 1'
#
loop_
_entity.id
_entity.type
_entity.pdbx_description
1 polymer ?
#
loop_
_entity_poly.entity_id
_entity_poly.type
_entity_poly.pdbx_seq_one_letter_code
_entity_poly.pdbx_strand_id
1 'polypeptide(L)' 'MLSQGGVHYGVSVTGIGRDKMGKIFYRALVYYLTPTSNFSQLRAACVQAAADLYGSTSQEVNSVKQAFNAVGVY' A
#
# COMPACT_ATOMS: atom_id res chain seq x y z
N MET A 1 9.33 -2.92 -2.13
CA MET A 1 9.15 -2.74 -0.67
C MET A 1 7.94 -3.50 -0.13
N LEU A 2 6.72 -3.35 -0.65
CA LEU A 2 5.54 -3.95 -0.01
C LEU A 2 5.50 -5.50 0.03
N SER A 3 5.93 -6.23 -1.00
CA SER A 3 5.94 -7.71 -0.96
C SER A 3 7.02 -8.28 -0.04
N GLN A 4 8.26 -7.80 -0.22
CA GLN A 4 9.44 -8.41 0.40
C GLN A 4 9.85 -7.73 1.72
N GLY A 5 9.31 -6.55 2.00
CA GLY A 5 9.80 -5.70 3.08
C GLY A 5 11.16 -5.08 2.79
N GLY A 6 11.80 -4.57 3.83
CA GLY A 6 13.15 -4.00 3.80
C GLY A 6 13.22 -2.59 4.40
N VAL A 7 14.43 -2.05 4.45
CA VAL A 7 14.69 -0.67 4.88
C VAL A 7 15.08 0.16 3.66
N HIS A 8 14.42 1.29 3.46
CA HIS A 8 14.73 2.21 2.37
C HIS A 8 14.58 3.65 2.86
N TYR A 9 15.60 4.48 2.63
CA TYR A 9 15.70 5.85 3.18
C TYR A 9 15.35 5.95 4.68
N GLY A 10 15.81 4.98 5.49
CA GLY A 10 15.56 4.94 6.94
C GLY A 10 14.16 4.47 7.35
N VAL A 11 13.26 4.21 6.40
CA VAL A 11 11.92 3.68 6.67
C VAL A 11 11.94 2.16 6.58
N SER A 12 11.51 1.50 7.66
CA SER A 12 11.36 0.04 7.71
C SER A 12 9.96 -0.38 7.26
N VAL A 13 9.91 -1.35 6.35
CA VAL A 13 8.69 -1.90 5.78
C VAL A 13 8.65 -3.40 6.04
N THR A 14 7.59 -3.89 6.67
CA THR A 14 7.33 -5.32 6.81
C THR A 14 6.69 -5.85 5.52
N GLY A 15 7.28 -6.87 4.91
CA GLY A 15 6.73 -7.49 3.71
C GLY A 15 5.43 -8.25 3.98
N ILE A 16 4.46 -8.13 3.07
CA ILE A 16 3.16 -8.83 3.17
C ILE A 16 3.00 -9.95 2.14
N GLY A 17 4.05 -10.22 1.34
CA GLY A 17 4.02 -11.19 0.25
C GLY A 17 3.39 -10.66 -1.04
N ARG A 18 3.66 -11.35 -2.15
CA ARG A 18 3.20 -10.94 -3.50
C ARG A 18 1.69 -11.07 -3.66
N ASP A 19 1.08 -12.11 -3.10
CA ASP A 19 -0.36 -12.35 -3.28
C ASP A 19 -1.21 -11.26 -2.62
N LYS A 20 -0.87 -10.89 -1.37
CA LYS A 20 -1.58 -9.81 -0.66
C LYS A 20 -1.36 -8.47 -1.35
N MET A 21 -0.13 -8.18 -1.79
CA MET A 21 0.18 -6.98 -2.57
C MET A 21 -0.66 -6.92 -3.85
N GLY A 22 -0.73 -8.01 -4.62
CA GLY A 22 -1.51 -8.10 -5.85
C GLY A 22 -2.99 -7.81 -5.60
N LYS A 23 -3.58 -8.40 -4.56
CA LYS A 23 -4.99 -8.14 -4.18
C LYS A 23 -5.23 -6.66 -3.83
N ILE A 24 -4.33 -6.04 -3.08
CA ILE A 24 -4.44 -4.62 -2.70
C ILE A 24 -4.38 -3.72 -3.94
N PHE A 25 -3.36 -3.89 -4.79
CA PHE A 25 -3.20 -3.05 -5.98
C PHE A 25 -4.31 -3.26 -7.00
N TYR A 26 -4.76 -4.51 -7.19
CA TYR A 26 -5.90 -4.80 -8.05
C TYR A 26 -7.17 -4.11 -7.56
N ARG A 27 -7.48 -4.21 -6.26
CA ARG A 27 -8.64 -3.55 -5.68
C ARG A 27 -8.54 -2.02 -5.77
N ALA A 28 -7.37 -1.46 -5.49
CA ALA A 28 -7.14 -0.02 -5.64
C ALA A 28 -7.39 0.45 -7.08
N LEU A 29 -6.85 -0.27 -8.06
CA LEU A 29 -7.02 0.04 -9.48
C LEU A 29 -8.49 -0.01 -9.94
N VAL A 30 -9.22 -1.05 -9.54
CA VAL A 30 -10.59 -1.29 -10.04
C VAL A 30 -11.62 -0.41 -9.34
N TYR A 31 -11.46 -0.13 -8.05
CA TYR A 31 -12.52 0.50 -7.25
C TYR A 31 -12.22 1.95 -6.84
N TYR A 32 -10.96 2.38 -6.81
CA TYR A 32 -10.58 3.66 -6.17
C TYR A 32 -9.84 4.63 -7.08
N LEU A 33 -9.12 4.14 -8.08
CA LEU A 33 -8.39 4.99 -9.00
C LEU A 33 -9.28 5.52 -10.12
N THR A 34 -8.91 6.69 -10.61
CA THR A 34 -9.53 7.36 -11.76
C THR A 34 -8.44 7.65 -12.80
N PRO A 35 -8.79 7.99 -14.06
CA PRO A 35 -7.80 8.27 -15.11
C PRO A 35 -6.81 9.40 -14.78
N THR A 36 -7.16 10.30 -13.86
CA THR A 36 -6.33 11.45 -13.45
C THR A 36 -5.66 11.25 -12.09
N SER A 37 -5.70 10.04 -11.53
CA SER A 37 -5.16 9.78 -10.20
C SER A 37 -3.64 9.95 -10.13
N ASN A 38 -3.18 10.71 -9.14
CA ASN A 38 -1.76 10.92 -8.85
C ASN A 38 -1.24 9.94 -7.76
N PHE A 39 0.05 10.04 -7.40
CA PHE A 39 0.66 9.13 -6.41
C PHE A 39 0.09 9.26 -4.99
N SER A 40 -0.32 10.44 -4.55
CA SER A 40 -0.96 10.61 -3.24
C SER A 40 -2.33 9.95 -3.22
N GLN A 41 -3.11 10.07 -4.30
CA GLN A 41 -4.38 9.36 -4.46
C GLN A 41 -4.18 7.84 -4.56
N LEU A 42 -3.13 7.38 -5.23
CA LEU A 42 -2.75 5.97 -5.26
C LEU A 42 -2.44 5.42 -3.86
N ARG A 43 -1.69 6.18 -3.04
CA ARG A 43 -1.44 5.81 -1.65
C ARG A 43 -2.74 5.67 -0.87
N ALA A 44 -3.63 6.67 -0.93
CA ALA A 44 -4.91 6.62 -0.24
C ALA A 44 -5.76 5.42 -0.69
N ALA A 45 -5.81 5.15 -1.99
CA ALA A 45 -6.51 4.00 -2.58
C ALA A 45 -5.94 2.67 -2.08
N CYS A 46 -4.62 2.49 -2.05
CA CYS A 46 -3.99 1.27 -1.55
C CYS A 46 -4.21 1.09 -0.04
N VAL A 47 -4.20 2.17 0.75
CA VAL A 47 -4.50 2.12 2.19
C VAL A 47 -5.95 1.69 2.42
N GLN A 48 -6.90 2.25 1.67
CA GLN A 48 -8.30 1.86 1.74
C GLN A 48 -8.50 0.40 1.31
N ALA A 49 -7.90 -0.01 0.19
CA ALA A 49 -7.98 -1.38 -0.29
C ALA A 49 -7.42 -2.39 0.72
N ALA A 50 -6.32 -2.07 1.40
CA ALA A 50 -5.78 -2.91 2.47
C ALA A 50 -6.72 -2.96 3.68
N ALA A 51 -7.32 -1.83 4.06
CA ALA A 51 -8.27 -1.77 5.17
C ALA A 51 -9.53 -2.60 4.89
N ASP A 52 -10.05 -2.60 3.66
CA ASP A 52 -11.22 -3.42 3.32
C ASP A 52 -10.92 -4.92 3.32
N LEU A 53 -9.73 -5.30 2.87
CA LEU A 53 -9.36 -6.71 2.72
C LEU A 53 -8.91 -7.36 4.03
N TYR A 54 -8.28 -6.58 4.92
CA TYR A 54 -7.57 -7.12 6.09
C TYR A 54 -7.93 -6.41 7.40
N GLY A 55 -8.69 -5.31 7.37
CA GLY A 55 -9.06 -4.50 8.52
C GLY A 55 -8.19 -3.25 8.67
N SER A 56 -8.76 -2.19 9.26
CA SER A 56 -8.13 -0.87 9.38
C SER A 56 -6.88 -0.84 10.29
N THR A 57 -6.79 -1.78 11.23
CA THR A 57 -5.65 -1.93 12.16
C THR A 57 -4.69 -3.05 11.76
N SER A 58 -4.81 -3.57 10.53
CA SER A 58 -4.01 -4.69 10.05
C SER A 58 -2.55 -4.34 9.78
N GLN A 59 -1.70 -5.36 9.80
CA GLN A 59 -0.30 -5.21 9.40
C GLN A 59 -0.18 -4.74 7.95
N GLU A 60 -1.10 -5.15 7.08
CA GLU A 60 -1.15 -4.78 5.67
C GLU A 60 -1.35 -3.29 5.48
N VAL A 61 -2.28 -2.67 6.24
CA VAL A 61 -2.47 -1.22 6.21
C VAL A 61 -1.19 -0.49 6.62
N ASN A 62 -0.54 -0.94 7.70
CA ASN A 62 0.70 -0.33 8.17
C ASN A 62 1.84 -0.50 7.16
N SER A 63 2.01 -1.71 6.60
CA SER A 63 3.01 -1.99 5.58
C SER A 63 2.81 -1.18 4.30
N VAL A 64 1.56 -0.96 3.88
CA VAL A 64 1.24 -0.08 2.74
C VAL A 64 1.69 1.36 3.04
N LYS A 65 1.29 1.91 4.20
CA LYS A 65 1.69 3.28 4.60
C LYS A 65 3.21 3.42 4.63
N GLN A 66 3.93 2.46 5.21
CA GLN A 66 5.38 2.51 5.27
C GLN A 66 6.04 2.33 3.90
N ALA A 67 5.50 1.48 3.03
CA ALA A 67 6.04 1.31 1.67
C ALA A 67 5.96 2.60 0.85
N PHE A 68 4.89 3.38 0.99
CA PHE A 68 4.78 4.69 0.33
C PHE A 68 5.64 5.77 1.01
N ASN A 69 5.72 5.78 2.35
CA ASN A 69 6.62 6.69 3.08
C ASN A 69 8.09 6.48 2.64
N ALA A 70 8.49 5.22 2.48
CA ALA A 70 9.85 4.85 2.08
C ALA A 70 10.26 5.41 0.72
N VAL A 71 9.29 5.75 -0.15
CA VAL A 71 9.54 6.35 -1.47
C VAL A 71 9.12 7.82 -1.56
N GLY A 72 8.90 8.47 -0.41
CA GLY A 72 8.59 9.90 -0.34
C GLY A 72 7.17 10.30 -0.74
N VAL A 73 6.22 9.36 -0.73
CA VAL A 73 4.80 9.63 -1.01
C VAL A 73 4.03 9.54 0.31
N TYR A 74 3.54 10.67 0.83
CA TYR A 74 2.94 10.80 2.17
C TYR A 74 1.42 10.89 2.17
#